data_AF-A0A9X4NM18-F1
#
_entry.id   AF-A0A9X4NM18-F1
#
_cell.length_a   1.000
_cell.length_b   1.000
_cell.length_c   1.000
_cell.angle_alpha   90.00
_cell.angle_beta   90.00
_cell.angle_gamma   90.00
#
_symmetry.space_group_name_H-M   'P 1'
#
loop_
_entity.id
_entity.type
_entity.pdbx_description
1 polymer ?
#
loop_
_entity_poly.entity_id
_entity_poly.type
_entity_poly.pdbx_seq_one_letter_code
_entity_poly.pdbx_strand_id
1 'polypeptide(L)'
;MSQNTHTLHLFFEDPVKLKIGQLVYQYLAAGNTEQAQRWADKLGRGDLDALWDALWFNQEVFAEPDHLTLRFDTGTHDDLPLTALEALFAHGLQAAVLEVFYDQVGETERMHFDSGQWVSRQAFFQRNPQWLPVLEPKAERSGPGDAKEGDEDSDADHGCSKDPAKPISITQLRQQEAKRKREAQEAAEAIVDFAKAMGKSGTSPVQGLIAVLLLRAGLKGLLQAIVFTVVTVLLFKGFWLWLGLGLVLAVVLPLYYMLAEYKNIKGDDGDADGDNNSNSSDDGKDDNGGPVTVMANR
;
A
#
# COMPACT_ATOMS: atom_id res chain seq x y z
N MET A 1 11.16 -11.37 4.12
CA MET A 1 10.28 -10.40 4.81
C MET A 1 10.49 -9.09 4.07
N SER A 2 9.43 -8.47 3.59
CA SER A 2 9.57 -7.19 2.87
C SER A 2 9.71 -6.05 3.89
N GLN A 3 10.43 -5.00 3.53
CA GLN A 3 10.78 -3.87 4.39
C GLN A 3 10.71 -2.56 3.59
N ASN A 4 10.44 -1.45 4.26
CA ASN A 4 10.50 -0.14 3.63
C ASN A 4 11.83 0.52 3.98
N THR A 5 12.52 1.07 3.00
CA THR A 5 13.76 1.84 3.24
C THR A 5 13.45 3.32 3.18
N HIS A 6 13.80 4.03 4.25
CA HIS A 6 13.59 5.46 4.38
C HIS A 6 14.91 6.20 4.25
N THR A 7 14.91 7.30 3.49
CA THR A 7 15.99 8.27 3.43
C THR A 7 15.42 9.64 3.77
N LEU A 8 15.93 10.25 4.84
CA LEU A 8 15.43 11.51 5.37
C LEU A 8 16.54 12.56 5.33
N HIS A 9 16.36 13.57 4.49
CA HIS A 9 17.21 14.75 4.42
C HIS A 9 16.63 15.85 5.32
N LEU A 10 17.44 16.36 6.26
CA LEU A 10 17.06 17.34 7.26
C LEU A 10 17.87 18.63 7.07
N PHE A 11 17.18 19.74 6.83
CA PHE A 11 17.77 21.05 6.62
C PHE A 11 17.38 21.98 7.78
N PHE A 12 18.38 22.41 8.54
CA PHE A 12 18.19 23.28 9.71
C PHE A 12 18.35 24.76 9.32
N GLU A 13 17.66 25.63 10.05
CA GLU A 13 17.69 27.09 9.83
C GLU A 13 19.08 27.70 10.06
N ASP A 14 19.84 27.13 10.99
CA ASP A 14 21.12 27.66 11.46
C ASP A 14 22.18 26.54 11.44
N PRO A 15 23.39 26.78 10.91
CA PRO A 15 24.53 25.87 11.01
C PRO A 15 24.81 25.35 12.43
N VAL A 16 24.55 26.15 13.48
CA VAL A 16 24.70 25.72 14.88
C VAL A 16 23.67 24.64 15.22
N LYS A 17 22.41 24.85 14.84
CA LYS A 17 21.33 23.85 15.02
C LYS A 17 21.60 22.59 14.22
N LEU A 18 22.10 22.72 12.99
CA LEU A 18 22.55 21.58 12.19
C LEU A 18 23.61 20.77 12.92
N LYS A 19 24.65 21.44 13.45
CA LYS A 19 25.72 20.75 14.19
C LYS A 19 25.21 20.04 15.43
N ILE A 20 24.30 20.67 16.17
CA ILE A 20 23.66 20.05 17.34
C ILE A 20 22.83 18.83 16.90
N GLY A 21 22.01 18.95 15.86
CA GLY A 21 21.22 17.85 15.32
C GLY A 21 22.08 16.68 14.85
N GLN A 22 23.18 16.95 14.14
CA GLN A 22 24.17 15.93 13.75
C GLN A 22 24.71 15.17 14.95
N LEU A 23 25.05 15.87 16.04
CA LEU A 23 25.55 15.22 17.26
C LEU A 23 24.48 14.36 17.92
N VAL A 24 23.22 14.80 17.99
CA VAL A 24 22.11 14.00 18.53
C VAL A 24 22.02 12.66 17.80
N TYR A 25 21.92 12.68 16.48
CA TYR A 25 21.74 11.46 15.69
C TYR A 25 22.99 10.57 15.63
N GLN A 26 24.19 11.15 15.61
CA GLN A 26 25.44 10.38 15.69
C GLN A 26 25.55 9.61 17.01
N TYR A 27 25.20 10.24 18.14
CA TYR A 27 25.23 9.56 19.43
C TYR A 27 24.10 8.52 19.58
N LEU A 28 22.92 8.78 19.00
CA LEU A 28 21.83 7.80 18.94
C LEU A 28 22.25 6.55 18.16
N ALA A 29 22.82 6.71 16.96
CA ALA A 29 23.32 5.61 16.15
C ALA A 29 24.45 4.82 16.82
N ALA A 30 25.26 5.49 17.65
CA ALA A 30 26.30 4.85 18.46
C ALA A 30 25.77 4.20 19.77
N GLY A 31 24.48 4.29 20.06
CA GLY A 31 23.86 3.77 21.28
C GLY A 31 24.18 4.56 22.56
N ASN A 32 24.72 5.77 22.44
CA ASN A 32 25.06 6.63 23.58
C ASN A 32 23.92 7.61 23.89
N THR A 33 22.90 7.11 24.57
CA THR A 33 21.69 7.87 24.90
C THR A 33 21.95 9.05 25.84
N GLU A 34 22.94 8.97 26.72
CA GLU A 34 23.29 10.07 27.64
C GLU A 34 23.81 11.30 26.88
N GLN A 35 24.76 11.10 25.95
CA GLN A 35 25.25 12.21 25.13
C GLN A 35 24.17 12.67 24.13
N ALA A 36 23.40 11.75 23.55
CA ALA A 36 22.28 12.12 22.68
C ALA A 36 21.29 13.04 23.40
N GLN A 37 20.87 12.68 24.62
CA GLN A 37 19.95 13.50 25.43
C GLN A 37 20.54 14.87 25.70
N ARG A 38 21.81 14.94 26.09
CA ARG A 38 22.51 16.21 26.36
C ARG A 38 22.47 17.16 25.15
N TRP A 39 22.63 16.64 23.93
CA TRP A 39 22.55 17.45 22.72
C TRP A 39 21.10 17.75 22.32
N ALA A 40 20.16 16.82 22.54
CA ALA A 40 18.74 17.05 22.30
C ALA A 40 18.18 18.15 23.22
N ASP A 41 18.65 18.20 24.46
CA ASP A 41 18.35 19.27 25.42
C ASP A 41 18.79 20.64 24.90
N LYS A 42 19.96 20.70 24.24
CA LYS A 42 20.48 21.93 23.62
C LYS A 42 19.75 22.31 22.33
N LEU A 43 19.22 21.33 21.60
CA LEU A 43 18.43 21.59 20.39
C LEU A 43 17.08 22.23 20.74
N GLY A 44 16.48 21.84 21.87
CA GLY A 44 15.24 22.45 22.33
C GLY A 44 14.47 21.69 23.42
N ARG A 45 15.15 20.86 24.23
CA ARG A 45 14.52 19.85 25.12
C ARG A 45 13.75 18.77 24.36
N GLY A 46 14.38 18.24 23.31
CA GLY A 46 13.85 17.10 22.58
C GLY A 46 13.81 15.86 23.46
N ASP A 47 12.63 15.27 23.59
CA ASP A 47 12.48 13.89 24.05
C ASP A 47 13.09 12.96 22.99
N LEU A 48 14.02 12.09 23.38
CA LEU A 48 14.67 11.17 22.43
C LEU A 48 13.64 10.22 21.79
N ASP A 49 12.60 9.84 22.54
CA ASP A 49 11.52 8.97 22.04
C ASP A 49 10.70 9.67 20.93
N ALA A 50 10.71 11.01 20.89
CA ALA A 50 10.08 11.76 19.82
C ALA A 50 10.98 11.85 18.58
N LEU A 51 12.31 11.82 18.74
CA LEU A 51 13.29 12.01 17.66
C LEU A 51 13.78 10.70 17.02
N TRP A 52 13.60 9.59 17.72
CA TRP A 52 14.16 8.29 17.38
C TRP A 52 13.20 7.17 17.74
N ASP A 53 12.75 6.42 16.74
CA ASP A 53 11.87 5.29 16.96
C ASP A 53 12.68 4.00 17.19
N ALA A 54 12.37 3.28 18.27
CA ALA A 54 12.99 2.01 18.59
C ALA A 54 12.70 0.90 17.55
N LEU A 55 11.68 1.10 16.71
CA LEU A 55 11.32 0.17 15.63
C LEU A 55 12.20 0.32 14.39
N TRP A 56 12.95 1.42 14.25
CA TRP A 56 13.87 1.60 13.14
C TRP A 56 15.05 0.63 13.24
N PHE A 57 15.50 0.09 12.12
CA PHE A 57 16.69 -0.77 12.06
C PHE A 57 17.57 -0.42 10.85
N ASN A 58 18.77 -1.01 10.76
CA ASN A 58 19.78 -0.68 9.73
C ASN A 58 20.02 0.84 9.60
N GLN A 59 20.17 1.51 10.74
CA GLN A 59 20.25 2.96 10.81
C GLN A 59 21.63 3.46 10.39
N GLU A 60 21.66 4.45 9.52
CA GLU A 60 22.87 5.15 9.10
C GLU A 60 22.64 6.66 9.24
N VAL A 61 23.68 7.36 9.71
CA VAL A 61 23.64 8.81 9.93
C VAL A 61 24.81 9.45 9.20
N PHE A 62 24.49 10.31 8.25
CA PHE A 62 25.47 11.06 7.45
C PHE A 62 25.39 12.54 7.81
N ALA A 63 26.47 13.04 8.40
CA ALA A 63 26.61 14.45 8.76
C ALA A 63 27.29 15.21 7.61
N GLU A 64 26.47 15.80 6.75
CA GLU A 64 26.93 16.60 5.62
C GLU A 64 27.17 18.07 6.05
N PRO A 65 27.96 18.87 5.30
CA PRO A 65 28.21 20.26 5.67
C PRO A 65 26.95 21.11 5.76
N ASP A 66 25.99 20.88 4.86
CA ASP A 66 24.82 21.74 4.68
C ASP A 66 23.51 21.10 5.17
N HIS A 67 23.53 19.81 5.50
CA HIS A 67 22.35 19.06 5.92
C HIS A 67 22.71 17.80 6.72
N LEU A 68 21.69 17.12 7.23
CA LEU A 68 21.82 15.82 7.90
C LEU A 68 21.00 14.80 7.12
N THR A 69 21.58 13.65 6.81
CA THR A 69 20.87 12.55 6.15
C THR A 69 20.77 11.36 7.09
N LEU A 70 19.55 10.86 7.28
CA LEU A 70 19.26 9.64 8.04
C LEU A 70 18.76 8.57 7.07
N ARG A 71 19.30 7.36 7.15
CA ARG A 71 18.78 6.20 6.44
C ARG A 71 18.41 5.14 7.45
N PHE A 72 17.25 4.53 7.29
CA PHE A 72 16.78 3.48 8.18
C PHE A 72 15.71 2.65 7.49
N ASP A 73 15.57 1.40 7.92
CA ASP A 73 14.54 0.49 7.47
C ASP A 73 13.41 0.40 8.51
N THR A 74 12.19 0.17 8.03
CA THR A 74 11.01 -0.14 8.84
C THR A 74 10.27 -1.35 8.29
N GLY A 75 9.34 -1.89 9.06
CA GLY A 75 8.33 -2.81 8.57
C GLY A 75 7.41 -2.15 7.52
N THR A 76 6.75 -2.99 6.72
CA THR A 76 5.90 -2.55 5.59
C THR A 76 4.63 -1.82 6.00
N HIS A 77 4.26 -1.91 7.28
CA HIS A 77 3.04 -1.32 7.85
C HIS A 77 3.35 -0.33 8.97
N ASP A 78 4.63 0.00 9.17
CA ASP A 78 5.05 0.99 10.14
C ASP A 78 4.73 2.40 9.61
N ASP A 79 4.57 3.33 10.56
CA ASP A 79 4.22 4.71 10.23
C ASP A 79 5.40 5.46 9.62
N LEU A 80 5.08 6.52 8.89
CA LEU A 80 6.06 7.52 8.52
C LEU A 80 6.63 8.19 9.78
N PRO A 81 7.87 8.70 9.75
CA PRO A 81 8.54 9.34 10.89
C PRO A 81 7.99 10.75 11.21
N LEU A 82 6.66 10.94 11.18
CA LEU A 82 6.00 12.24 11.34
C LEU A 82 6.20 12.84 12.73
N THR A 83 6.28 12.01 13.78
CA THR A 83 6.54 12.48 15.15
C THR A 83 7.93 13.12 15.26
N ALA A 84 8.95 12.47 14.67
CA ALA A 84 10.31 12.99 14.63
C ALA A 84 10.39 14.28 13.81
N LEU A 85 9.74 14.32 12.65
CA LEU A 85 9.66 15.54 11.85
C LEU A 85 8.99 16.69 12.62
N GLU A 86 7.84 16.46 13.25
CA GLU A 86 7.14 17.49 14.04
C GLU A 86 8.01 18.04 15.19
N ALA A 87 8.68 17.15 15.92
CA ALA A 87 9.60 17.54 16.99
C ALA A 87 10.78 18.38 16.45
N LEU A 88 11.38 17.97 15.33
CA LEU A 88 12.47 18.72 14.71
C LEU A 88 12.03 20.09 14.19
N PHE A 89 10.85 20.19 13.55
CA PHE A 89 10.28 21.48 13.12
C PHE A 89 10.02 22.42 14.30
N ALA A 90 9.60 21.89 15.46
CA ALA A 90 9.46 22.68 16.68
C ALA A 90 10.80 23.20 17.23
N HIS A 91 11.92 22.62 16.80
CA HIS A 91 13.27 22.89 17.34
C HIS A 91 14.26 23.40 16.28
N GLY A 92 13.76 23.97 15.19
CA GLY A 92 14.56 24.74 14.21
C GLY A 92 15.03 23.97 12.99
N LEU A 93 14.34 22.88 12.64
CA LEU A 93 14.33 22.36 11.28
C LEU A 93 13.57 23.33 10.37
N GLN A 94 14.21 23.76 9.29
CA GLN A 94 13.60 24.64 8.28
C GLN A 94 12.79 23.82 7.28
N ALA A 95 13.33 22.68 6.87
CA ALA A 95 12.77 21.83 5.85
C ALA A 95 13.27 20.39 5.96
N ALA A 96 12.52 19.47 5.36
CA ALA A 96 12.91 18.07 5.25
C ALA A 96 12.42 17.45 3.95
N VAL A 97 13.14 16.44 3.47
CA VAL A 97 12.69 15.58 2.36
C VAL A 97 12.75 14.14 2.82
N LEU A 98 11.62 13.47 2.76
CA LEU A 98 11.48 12.06 3.11
C LEU A 98 11.29 11.26 1.83
N GLU A 99 12.15 10.27 1.62
CA GLU A 99 12.07 9.31 0.53
C GLU A 99 11.81 7.93 1.12
N VAL A 100 10.79 7.24 0.62
CA VAL A 100 10.41 5.90 1.07
C VAL A 100 10.42 4.98 -0.14
N PHE A 101 11.27 3.97 -0.11
CA PHE A 101 11.26 2.87 -1.06
C PHE A 101 10.43 1.72 -0.49
N TYR A 102 9.33 1.40 -1.15
CA TYR A 102 8.42 0.32 -0.78
C TYR A 102 8.80 -0.97 -1.53
N ASP A 103 9.57 -1.84 -0.88
CA ASP A 103 10.08 -3.08 -1.47
C ASP A 103 8.97 -4.01 -2.02
N GLN A 104 7.77 -4.00 -1.42
CA GLN A 104 6.65 -4.83 -1.88
C GLN A 104 6.15 -4.47 -3.29
N VAL A 105 6.20 -3.19 -3.63
CA VAL A 105 5.67 -2.66 -4.90
C VAL A 105 6.77 -2.17 -5.83
N GLY A 106 8.01 -2.06 -5.34
CA GLY A 106 9.14 -1.51 -6.10
C GLY A 106 8.99 -0.02 -6.41
N GLU A 107 8.17 0.70 -5.65
CA GLU A 107 7.89 2.12 -5.86
C GLU A 107 8.66 2.98 -4.84
N THR A 108 9.13 4.14 -5.29
CA THR A 108 9.69 5.18 -4.41
C THR A 108 8.71 6.33 -4.30
N GLU A 109 8.41 6.75 -3.07
CA GLU A 109 7.62 7.94 -2.78
C GLU A 109 8.50 9.00 -2.12
N ARG A 110 8.44 10.24 -2.64
CA ARG A 110 9.18 11.38 -2.09
C ARG A 110 8.22 12.44 -1.59
N MET A 111 8.39 12.87 -0.34
CA MET A 111 7.59 13.89 0.33
C MET A 111 8.46 15.07 0.72
N HIS A 112 8.02 16.28 0.40
CA HIS A 112 8.74 17.53 0.66
C HIS A 112 8.05 18.30 1.80
N PHE A 113 8.77 18.56 2.88
CA PHE A 113 8.27 19.28 4.03
C PHE A 113 8.95 20.63 4.17
N ASP A 114 8.16 21.70 4.26
CA ASP A 114 8.64 23.05 4.46
C ASP A 114 7.84 23.70 5.58
N SER A 115 8.52 24.30 6.57
CA SER A 115 7.87 24.97 7.71
C SER A 115 6.80 24.10 8.41
N GLY A 116 7.05 22.81 8.58
CA GLY A 116 6.13 21.87 9.23
C GLY A 116 4.91 21.45 8.39
N GLN A 117 4.94 21.70 7.07
CA GLN A 117 3.87 21.34 6.13
C GLN A 117 4.42 20.50 4.99
N TRP A 118 3.70 19.44 4.62
CA TRP A 118 3.91 18.74 3.35
C TRP A 118 3.44 19.65 2.21
N VAL A 119 4.36 19.96 1.30
CA VAL A 119 4.17 20.85 0.15
C VAL A 119 4.51 20.11 -1.13
N SER A 120 4.10 20.67 -2.27
CA SER A 120 4.50 20.13 -3.58
C SER A 120 6.00 20.35 -3.81
N ARG A 121 6.60 19.47 -4.62
CA ARG A 121 8.01 19.58 -5.06
C ARG A 121 8.31 20.97 -5.63
N GLN A 122 7.43 21.49 -6.48
CA GLN A 122 7.61 22.81 -7.09
C GLN A 122 7.63 23.93 -6.05
N ALA A 123 6.71 23.91 -5.09
CA ALA A 123 6.65 24.94 -4.04
C ALA A 123 7.87 24.88 -3.12
N PHE A 124 8.37 23.67 -2.84
CA PHE A 124 9.57 23.46 -2.03
C PHE A 124 10.81 24.10 -2.67
N PHE A 125 11.10 23.78 -3.93
CA PHE A 125 12.29 24.29 -4.61
C PHE A 125 12.19 25.77 -5.00
N GLN A 126 10.97 26.31 -5.17
CA GLN A 126 10.78 27.76 -5.32
C GLN A 126 11.21 28.54 -4.06
N ARG A 127 10.99 27.97 -2.88
CA ARG A 127 11.36 28.59 -1.59
C ARG A 127 12.79 28.30 -1.20
N ASN A 128 13.29 27.11 -1.54
CA ASN A 128 14.60 26.63 -1.14
C ASN A 128 15.42 26.12 -2.34
N PRO A 129 15.75 26.99 -3.31
CA PRO A 129 16.46 26.60 -4.53
C PRO A 129 17.86 26.04 -4.27
N GLN A 130 18.48 26.43 -3.14
CA GLN A 130 19.82 26.00 -2.77
C GLN A 130 19.97 24.49 -2.54
N TRP A 131 18.87 23.76 -2.29
CA TRP A 131 18.92 22.31 -2.04
C TRP A 131 18.63 21.46 -3.27
N LEU A 132 18.31 22.08 -4.41
CA LEU A 132 18.11 21.36 -5.68
C LEU A 132 19.35 20.52 -6.09
N PRO A 133 20.59 21.05 -6.06
CA PRO A 133 21.77 20.24 -6.40
C PRO A 133 21.97 19.03 -5.47
N VAL A 134 21.55 19.16 -4.20
CA VAL A 134 21.71 18.12 -3.18
C VAL A 134 20.69 17.00 -3.37
N LEU A 135 19.43 17.36 -3.57
CA LEU A 135 18.31 16.43 -3.66
C LEU A 135 18.12 15.85 -5.07
N GLU A 136 18.57 16.59 -6.09
CA GLU A 136 18.41 16.24 -7.49
C GLU A 136 19.65 16.60 -8.33
N PRO A 137 20.81 15.97 -8.06
CA PRO A 137 22.04 16.24 -8.80
C PRO A 137 21.94 15.92 -10.31
N LYS A 138 20.96 15.09 -10.71
CA LYS A 138 20.68 14.79 -12.13
C LYS A 138 19.86 15.87 -12.83
N ALA A 139 19.05 16.65 -12.10
CA ALA A 139 18.24 17.72 -12.70
C ALA A 139 19.11 18.86 -13.27
N GLU A 140 20.30 19.08 -12.70
CA GLU A 140 21.26 20.06 -13.21
C GLU A 140 21.99 19.63 -14.48
N ARG A 141 22.06 18.31 -14.76
CA ARG A 141 22.66 17.80 -16.01
C ARG A 141 21.76 17.99 -17.22
N SER A 142 20.46 18.16 -17.00
CA SER A 142 19.49 18.48 -18.06
C SER A 142 19.45 20.00 -18.27
N GLY A 143 20.54 20.56 -18.81
CA GLY A 143 20.61 21.98 -19.18
C GLY A 143 19.67 22.32 -20.36
N PRO A 144 19.37 23.61 -20.60
CA PRO A 144 18.37 24.08 -21.57
C PRO A 144 18.76 23.91 -23.05
N GLY A 145 19.70 23.01 -23.38
CA GLY A 145 20.23 22.80 -24.73
C GLY A 145 20.45 21.33 -25.14
N ASP A 146 20.23 20.37 -24.24
CA ASP A 146 20.46 18.94 -24.53
C ASP A 146 19.15 18.14 -24.66
N ALA A 147 18.04 18.80 -24.94
CA ALA A 147 16.85 18.13 -25.44
C ALA A 147 17.08 17.74 -26.90
N LYS A 148 17.73 16.59 -27.12
CA LYS A 148 17.63 15.91 -28.42
C LYS A 148 16.18 15.51 -28.61
N GLU A 149 15.52 16.11 -29.60
CA GLU A 149 14.24 15.67 -30.14
C GLU A 149 14.36 14.19 -30.54
N GLY A 150 13.88 13.28 -29.69
CA GLY A 150 13.93 11.84 -29.95
C GLY A 150 13.80 10.92 -28.73
N ASP A 151 14.05 11.38 -27.51
CA ASP A 151 13.89 10.57 -26.29
C ASP A 151 12.57 10.92 -25.56
N GLU A 152 11.45 10.48 -26.12
CA GLU A 152 10.14 10.47 -25.43
C GLU A 152 10.05 9.43 -24.30
N ASP A 153 11.16 8.76 -23.95
CA ASP A 153 11.26 7.74 -22.88
C ASP A 153 12.32 8.11 -21.81
N SER A 154 12.51 9.40 -21.53
CA SER A 154 13.37 9.85 -20.42
C SER A 154 12.61 10.61 -19.34
N ASP A 155 11.43 10.10 -18.96
CA ASP A 155 10.89 10.28 -17.61
C ASP A 155 11.79 9.50 -16.63
N ALA A 156 13.00 10.03 -16.42
CA ALA A 156 14.03 9.43 -15.62
C ALA A 156 13.63 9.44 -14.14
N ASP A 157 12.96 8.38 -13.69
CA ASP A 157 13.20 7.74 -12.38
C ASP A 157 13.20 8.69 -11.16
N HIS A 158 12.42 9.76 -11.24
CA HIS A 158 12.14 10.65 -10.13
C HIS A 158 11.05 9.96 -9.33
N GLY A 159 11.44 9.21 -8.29
CA GLY A 159 10.50 8.48 -7.42
C GLY A 159 9.22 9.29 -7.22
N CYS A 160 8.09 8.72 -7.65
CA CYS A 160 6.80 9.38 -7.81
C CYS A 160 6.53 10.38 -6.67
N SER A 161 6.81 11.67 -6.91
CA SER A 161 6.51 12.73 -5.94
C SER A 161 4.99 12.83 -5.87
N LYS A 162 4.39 12.23 -4.84
CA LYS A 162 2.98 12.45 -4.55
C LYS A 162 2.86 13.85 -4.00
N ASP A 163 2.57 14.81 -4.86
CA ASP A 163 2.39 16.18 -4.43
C ASP A 163 0.99 16.38 -3.85
N PRO A 164 0.85 16.98 -2.65
CA PRO A 164 -0.46 17.25 -2.09
C PRO A 164 -1.13 18.39 -2.86
N ALA A 165 -2.45 18.28 -3.08
CA ALA A 165 -3.20 19.32 -3.79
C ALA A 165 -3.19 20.68 -3.06
N LYS A 166 -3.02 20.67 -1.73
CA LYS A 166 -2.83 21.83 -0.87
C LYS A 166 -1.83 21.48 0.23
N PRO A 167 -1.07 22.45 0.77
CA PRO A 167 -0.18 22.19 1.89
C PRO A 167 -0.89 21.56 3.07
N ILE A 168 -0.34 20.48 3.62
CA ILE A 168 -0.92 19.75 4.76
C ILE A 168 0.06 19.82 5.93
N SER A 169 -0.38 20.29 7.09
CA SER A 169 0.47 20.31 8.29
C SER A 169 0.82 18.89 8.77
N ILE A 170 2.00 18.69 9.33
CA ILE A 170 2.41 17.38 9.88
C ILE A 170 1.45 16.92 10.97
N THR A 171 0.96 17.82 11.82
CA THR A 171 -0.05 17.51 12.83
C THR A 171 -1.34 16.95 12.22
N GLN A 172 -1.79 17.51 11.09
CA GLN A 172 -2.96 16.97 10.36
C GLN A 172 -2.66 15.60 9.75
N LEU A 173 -1.46 15.39 9.20
CA LEU A 173 -1.05 14.08 8.67
C LEU A 173 -1.07 13.00 9.77
N ARG A 174 -0.55 13.32 10.96
CA ARG A 174 -0.61 12.43 12.11
C ARG A 174 -2.03 12.10 12.53
N GLN A 175 -2.92 13.09 12.55
CA GLN A 175 -4.34 12.85 12.86
C GLN A 175 -5.01 11.94 11.82
N GLN A 176 -4.66 12.08 10.54
CA GLN A 176 -5.17 11.22 9.47
C GLN A 176 -4.64 9.79 9.58
N GLU A 177 -3.35 9.60 9.92
CA GLU A 177 -2.79 8.26 10.19
C GLU A 177 -3.43 7.61 11.42
N ALA A 178 -3.55 8.33 12.53
CA ALA A 178 -4.18 7.83 13.75
C ALA A 178 -5.65 7.46 13.50
N LYS A 179 -6.38 8.28 12.73
CA LYS A 179 -7.76 7.99 12.35
C LYS A 179 -7.86 6.73 11.46
N ARG A 180 -7.02 6.62 10.44
CA ARG A 180 -6.96 5.43 9.56
C ARG A 180 -6.64 4.16 10.34
N LYS A 181 -5.72 4.22 11.30
CA LYS A 181 -5.40 3.09 12.18
C LYS A 181 -6.56 2.66 13.04
N ARG A 182 -7.25 3.63 13.66
CA ARG A 182 -8.43 3.34 14.47
C ARG A 182 -9.54 2.70 13.63
N GLU A 183 -9.82 3.25 12.46
CA GLU A 183 -10.83 2.68 11.54
C GLU A 183 -10.43 1.27 11.07
N ALA A 184 -9.15 1.02 10.79
CA ALA A 184 -8.64 -0.31 10.43
C ALA A 184 -8.75 -1.31 11.59
N GLN A 185 -8.47 -0.88 12.83
CA GLN A 185 -8.64 -1.71 14.03
C GLN A 185 -10.10 -2.04 14.28
N GLU A 186 -10.99 -1.05 14.22
CA GLU A 186 -12.44 -1.24 14.36
C GLU A 186 -12.98 -2.19 13.27
N ALA A 187 -12.50 -2.08 12.03
CA ALA A 187 -12.85 -3.00 10.95
C ALA A 187 -12.33 -4.42 11.19
N ALA A 188 -11.08 -4.57 11.67
CA ALA A 188 -10.50 -5.87 11.98
C ALA A 188 -11.24 -6.55 13.15
N GLU A 189 -11.57 -5.80 14.19
CA GLU A 189 -12.38 -6.29 15.32
C GLU A 189 -13.78 -6.73 14.85
N ALA A 190 -14.44 -5.93 14.00
CA ALA A 190 -15.72 -6.31 13.41
C ALA A 190 -15.64 -7.60 12.57
N ILE A 191 -14.55 -7.80 11.82
CA ILE A 191 -14.31 -9.03 11.07
C ILE A 191 -14.09 -10.22 12.01
N VAL A 192 -13.30 -10.05 13.08
CA VAL A 192 -13.05 -11.09 14.08
C VAL A 192 -14.34 -11.46 14.80
N ASP A 193 -15.18 -10.49 15.15
CA ASP A 193 -16.45 -10.72 15.81
C ASP A 193 -17.48 -11.35 14.88
N PHE A 194 -17.50 -10.96 13.61
CA PHE A 194 -18.28 -11.64 12.57
C PHE A 194 -17.83 -13.10 12.41
N ALA A 195 -16.52 -13.36 12.37
CA ALA A 195 -15.97 -14.71 12.28
C ALA A 195 -16.29 -15.56 13.51
N LYS A 196 -16.25 -14.98 14.72
CA LYS A 196 -16.66 -15.65 15.97
C LYS A 196 -18.17 -15.91 16.00
N ALA A 197 -18.99 -14.98 15.52
CA ALA A 197 -20.44 -15.15 15.45
C ALA A 197 -20.82 -16.26 14.45
N MET A 198 -20.15 -16.31 13.30
CA MET A 198 -20.29 -17.36 12.28
C MET A 198 -19.79 -18.72 12.77
N GLY A 199 -18.66 -18.76 13.48
CA GLY A 199 -18.14 -19.99 14.10
C GLY A 199 -19.05 -20.53 15.19
N LYS A 200 -19.80 -19.67 15.90
CA LYS A 200 -20.81 -20.05 16.88
C LYS A 200 -22.15 -20.46 16.25
N SER A 201 -22.48 -19.97 15.06
CA SER A 201 -23.71 -20.34 14.33
C SER A 201 -23.57 -21.61 13.49
N GLY A 202 -22.39 -22.25 13.46
CA GLY A 202 -22.16 -23.51 12.76
C GLY A 202 -22.14 -23.41 11.23
N THR A 203 -22.13 -22.18 10.69
CA THR A 203 -22.13 -21.93 9.25
C THR A 203 -20.68 -21.95 8.73
N SER A 204 -20.41 -22.75 7.70
CA SER A 204 -19.08 -22.90 7.12
C SER A 204 -18.44 -21.54 6.76
N PRO A 205 -17.20 -21.24 7.18
CA PRO A 205 -16.50 -20.00 6.83
C PRO A 205 -16.39 -19.78 5.31
N VAL A 206 -16.33 -20.87 4.54
CA VAL A 206 -16.32 -20.86 3.08
C VAL A 206 -17.68 -20.41 2.53
N GLN A 207 -18.80 -20.81 3.16
CA GLN A 207 -20.13 -20.31 2.79
C GLN A 207 -20.31 -18.82 3.10
N GLY A 208 -19.63 -18.30 4.12
CA GLY A 208 -19.60 -16.86 4.41
C GLY A 208 -18.88 -16.03 3.36
N LEU A 209 -17.70 -16.49 2.94
CA LEU A 209 -16.93 -15.90 1.84
C LEU A 209 -17.68 -15.98 0.51
N ILE A 210 -18.32 -17.12 0.23
CA ILE A 210 -19.20 -17.28 -0.95
C ILE A 210 -20.38 -16.31 -0.86
N ALA A 211 -21.04 -16.15 0.30
CA ALA A 211 -22.13 -15.21 0.46
C ALA A 211 -21.69 -13.75 0.24
N VAL A 212 -20.50 -13.36 0.71
CA VAL A 212 -19.96 -12.01 0.49
C VAL A 212 -19.56 -11.79 -0.98
N LEU A 213 -18.97 -12.80 -1.63
CA LEU A 213 -18.68 -12.75 -3.07
C LEU A 213 -19.95 -12.68 -3.91
N LEU A 214 -20.96 -13.48 -3.59
CA LEU A 214 -22.28 -13.46 -4.23
C LEU A 214 -23.02 -12.13 -3.99
N LEU A 215 -22.88 -11.54 -2.80
CA LEU A 215 -23.43 -10.21 -2.50
C LEU A 215 -22.74 -9.12 -3.33
N ARG A 216 -21.41 -9.19 -3.48
CA ARG A 216 -20.62 -8.24 -4.29
C ARG A 216 -20.91 -8.40 -5.79
N ALA A 217 -21.09 -9.62 -6.27
CA ALA A 217 -21.49 -9.92 -7.64
C ALA A 217 -22.94 -9.49 -7.93
N GLY A 218 -23.85 -9.75 -6.99
CA GLY A 218 -25.26 -9.32 -7.06
C GLY A 218 -25.41 -7.79 -7.06
N LEU A 219 -24.60 -7.08 -6.27
CA LEU A 219 -24.56 -5.61 -6.26
C LEU A 219 -24.06 -5.03 -7.60
N LYS A 220 -23.03 -5.63 -8.20
CA LYS A 220 -22.57 -5.23 -9.55
C LYS A 220 -23.65 -5.46 -10.61
N GLY A 221 -24.33 -6.61 -10.57
CA GLY A 221 -25.44 -6.91 -11.48
C GLY A 221 -26.63 -5.95 -11.32
N LEU A 222 -26.98 -5.61 -10.08
CA LEU A 222 -28.04 -4.66 -9.77
C LEU A 222 -27.69 -3.24 -10.26
N LEU A 223 -26.45 -2.81 -10.04
CA LEU A 223 -25.99 -1.48 -10.48
C LEU A 223 -25.98 -1.37 -12.01
N GLN A 224 -25.54 -2.42 -12.70
CA GLN A 224 -25.57 -2.49 -14.16
C GLN A 224 -26.99 -2.53 -14.72
N ALA A 225 -27.92 -3.24 -14.05
CA ALA A 225 -29.33 -3.26 -14.41
C ALA A 225 -29.99 -1.89 -14.23
N ILE A 226 -29.67 -1.15 -13.15
CA ILE A 226 -30.14 0.22 -12.90
C ILE A 226 -29.59 1.18 -13.97
N VAL A 227 -28.30 1.12 -14.27
CA VAL A 227 -27.70 1.97 -15.32
C VAL A 227 -28.32 1.66 -16.68
N PHE A 228 -28.51 0.38 -17.02
CA PHE A 228 -29.16 -0.02 -18.27
C PHE A 228 -30.61 0.47 -18.35
N THR A 229 -31.38 0.39 -17.25
CA THR A 229 -32.77 0.89 -17.21
C THR A 229 -32.82 2.41 -17.35
N VAL A 230 -31.93 3.15 -16.69
CA VAL A 230 -31.90 4.61 -16.80
C VAL A 230 -31.54 5.04 -18.23
N VAL A 231 -30.53 4.41 -18.84
CA VAL A 231 -30.12 4.68 -20.23
C VAL A 231 -31.21 4.33 -21.24
N THR A 232 -31.88 3.18 -21.07
CA THR A 232 -32.95 2.74 -21.99
C THR A 232 -34.22 3.57 -21.86
N VAL A 233 -34.59 3.99 -20.64
CA VAL A 233 -35.72 4.91 -20.39
C VAL A 233 -35.46 6.31 -20.96
N LEU A 234 -34.22 6.80 -20.90
CA LEU A 234 -33.84 8.09 -21.51
C LEU A 234 -33.85 8.04 -23.04
N LEU A 235 -33.50 6.90 -23.64
CA LEU A 235 -33.44 6.73 -25.10
C LEU A 235 -34.80 6.41 -25.74
N PHE A 236 -35.76 5.80 -25.03
CA PHE A 236 -37.02 5.34 -25.62
C PHE A 236 -38.26 5.81 -24.86
N LYS A 237 -39.19 6.45 -25.58
CA LYS A 237 -40.45 7.04 -25.08
C LYS A 237 -41.54 5.99 -24.77
N GLY A 238 -41.19 4.97 -23.98
CA GLY A 238 -42.02 3.81 -23.64
C GLY A 238 -41.79 3.34 -22.20
N PHE A 239 -41.97 4.26 -21.24
CA PHE A 239 -41.56 4.12 -19.83
C PHE A 239 -41.97 2.79 -19.15
N TRP A 240 -43.20 2.30 -19.40
CA TRP A 240 -43.74 1.13 -18.70
C TRP A 240 -43.20 -0.22 -19.19
N LEU A 241 -42.90 -0.35 -20.49
CA LEU A 241 -42.35 -1.59 -21.06
C LEU A 241 -40.91 -1.82 -20.58
N TRP A 242 -40.10 -0.76 -20.58
CA TRP A 242 -38.69 -0.82 -20.17
C TRP A 242 -38.51 -0.94 -18.66
N LEU A 243 -39.41 -0.35 -17.87
CA LEU A 243 -39.42 -0.54 -16.42
C LEU A 243 -39.80 -1.98 -16.06
N GLY A 244 -40.78 -2.58 -16.75
CA GLY A 244 -41.12 -4.00 -16.60
C GLY A 244 -39.97 -4.93 -17.01
N LEU A 245 -39.33 -4.67 -18.16
CA LEU A 245 -38.17 -5.44 -18.61
C LEU A 245 -36.99 -5.31 -17.66
N GLY A 246 -36.75 -4.11 -17.13
CA GLY A 246 -35.73 -3.83 -16.13
C GLY A 246 -35.95 -4.56 -14.81
N LEU A 247 -37.19 -4.61 -14.34
CA LEU A 247 -37.56 -5.37 -13.15
C LEU A 247 -37.33 -6.87 -13.36
N VAL A 248 -37.71 -7.41 -14.52
CA VAL A 248 -37.46 -8.82 -14.87
C VAL A 248 -35.96 -9.08 -14.95
N LEU A 249 -35.18 -8.20 -15.58
CA LEU A 249 -33.72 -8.32 -15.67
C LEU A 249 -33.07 -8.24 -14.27
N ALA A 250 -33.57 -7.38 -13.39
CA ALA A 250 -33.07 -7.22 -12.02
C ALA A 250 -33.32 -8.47 -11.14
N VAL A 251 -34.24 -9.35 -11.52
CA VAL A 251 -34.48 -10.63 -10.85
C VAL A 251 -33.71 -11.76 -11.55
N VAL A 252 -33.71 -11.78 -12.88
CA VAL A 252 -33.12 -12.87 -13.68
C VAL A 252 -31.59 -12.80 -13.70
N LEU A 253 -30.97 -11.62 -13.76
CA LEU A 253 -29.50 -11.48 -13.78
C LEU A 253 -28.86 -11.95 -12.48
N PRO A 254 -29.32 -11.55 -11.27
CA PRO A 254 -28.76 -12.06 -10.03
C PRO A 254 -28.91 -13.57 -9.90
N LEU A 255 -30.04 -14.14 -10.35
CA LEU A 255 -30.25 -15.58 -10.38
C LEU A 255 -29.30 -16.27 -11.36
N TYR A 256 -29.07 -15.71 -12.55
CA TYR A 256 -28.15 -16.28 -13.54
C TYR A 256 -26.70 -16.26 -13.05
N TYR A 257 -26.23 -15.15 -12.48
CA TYR A 257 -24.88 -15.07 -11.93
C TYR A 257 -24.72 -15.97 -10.70
N MET A 258 -25.71 -16.07 -9.81
CA MET A 258 -25.69 -17.04 -8.71
C MET A 258 -25.64 -18.49 -9.20
N LEU A 259 -26.35 -18.83 -10.29
CA LEU A 259 -26.33 -20.18 -10.88
C LEU A 259 -25.02 -20.50 -11.59
N ALA A 260 -24.43 -19.53 -12.29
CA ALA A 260 -23.14 -19.69 -12.97
C ALA A 260 -22.00 -19.87 -11.97
N GLU A 261 -21.99 -19.08 -10.89
CA GLU A 261 -21.03 -19.21 -9.79
C GLU A 261 -21.24 -20.54 -9.03
N TYR A 262 -22.51 -20.95 -8.79
CA TYR A 262 -22.83 -22.22 -8.14
C TYR A 262 -22.37 -23.44 -8.98
N LYS A 263 -22.52 -23.39 -10.31
CA LYS A 263 -22.01 -24.44 -11.21
C LYS A 263 -20.49 -24.51 -11.23
N ASN A 264 -19.80 -23.36 -11.20
CA ASN A 264 -18.35 -23.32 -11.14
C ASN A 264 -17.79 -23.82 -9.79
N ILE A 265 -18.54 -23.62 -8.70
CA ILE A 265 -18.16 -24.05 -7.35
C ILE A 265 -18.50 -25.53 -7.10
N LYS A 266 -19.54 -26.09 -7.72
CA LYS A 266 -20.00 -27.46 -7.45
C LYS A 266 -19.22 -28.56 -8.18
N GLY A 267 -18.42 -28.22 -9.19
CA GLY A 267 -17.78 -29.24 -10.01
C GLY A 267 -18.80 -30.01 -10.85
N ASP A 268 -18.37 -30.42 -12.03
CA ASP A 268 -19.14 -31.22 -12.97
C ASP A 268 -19.19 -32.68 -12.50
N ASP A 269 -19.95 -32.95 -11.43
CA ASP A 269 -20.23 -34.31 -10.99
C ASP A 269 -21.66 -34.71 -11.40
N GLY A 270 -21.73 -35.24 -12.61
CA GLY A 270 -22.87 -35.97 -13.16
C GLY A 270 -22.38 -37.28 -13.78
N ASP A 271 -22.07 -38.25 -12.91
CA ASP A 271 -21.66 -39.62 -13.21
C ASP A 271 -22.67 -40.43 -14.06
N ALA A 272 -22.06 -41.34 -14.84
CA ALA A 272 -22.43 -42.75 -15.06
C ALA A 272 -23.62 -43.17 -15.96
N ASP A 273 -23.24 -44.06 -16.89
CA ASP A 273 -23.92 -45.26 -17.36
C ASP A 273 -25.11 -45.15 -18.32
N GLY A 274 -24.75 -45.21 -19.61
CA GLY A 274 -25.60 -45.76 -20.67
C GLY A 274 -24.89 -46.94 -21.33
N ASP A 275 -25.06 -48.13 -20.75
CA ASP A 275 -24.81 -49.41 -21.40
C ASP A 275 -25.35 -49.40 -22.84
N ASN A 276 -24.47 -49.61 -23.83
CA ASN A 276 -24.91 -50.20 -25.09
C ASN A 276 -23.82 -51.08 -25.70
N ASN A 277 -24.09 -52.36 -25.52
CA ASN A 277 -23.55 -53.55 -26.16
C ASN A 277 -23.46 -53.43 -27.70
N SER A 278 -22.28 -53.67 -28.29
CA SER A 278 -22.04 -54.57 -29.46
C SER A 278 -20.74 -54.25 -30.23
N ASN A 279 -20.16 -55.30 -30.81
CA ASN A 279 -18.92 -55.44 -31.60
C ASN A 279 -17.62 -55.57 -30.80
N SER A 280 -17.09 -56.79 -30.59
CA SER A 280 -16.53 -57.76 -31.56
C SER A 280 -15.21 -57.29 -32.18
N SER A 281 -14.18 -58.13 -31.97
CA SER A 281 -12.89 -58.19 -32.68
C SER A 281 -11.91 -57.08 -32.24
N ASP A 282 -10.62 -57.27 -32.04
CA ASP A 282 -9.72 -58.40 -32.33
C ASP A 282 -8.40 -58.11 -31.60
N ASP A 283 -7.67 -59.18 -31.26
CA ASP A 283 -6.22 -59.29 -31.18
C ASP A 283 -5.33 -58.40 -30.29
N GLY A 284 -4.46 -59.10 -29.52
CA GLY A 284 -3.07 -58.64 -29.37
C GLY A 284 -2.44 -58.65 -27.97
N LYS A 285 -2.16 -59.86 -27.46
CA LYS A 285 -0.78 -60.28 -27.10
C LYS A 285 -0.14 -59.83 -25.76
N ASP A 286 -0.01 -60.84 -24.91
CA ASP A 286 1.14 -61.30 -24.10
C ASP A 286 1.67 -60.52 -22.88
N ASP A 287 1.59 -61.23 -21.75
CA ASP A 287 2.66 -61.59 -20.80
C ASP A 287 3.44 -60.49 -20.06
N ASN A 288 3.27 -60.41 -18.73
CA ASN A 288 4.07 -61.19 -17.76
C ASN A 288 3.98 -60.63 -16.33
N GLY A 289 4.02 -61.55 -15.35
CA GLY A 289 4.76 -61.33 -14.10
C GLY A 289 3.93 -60.96 -12.87
N GLY A 290 3.58 -61.99 -12.09
CA GLY A 290 2.87 -61.91 -10.82
C GLY A 290 3.60 -61.26 -9.64
N PRO A 291 3.00 -61.36 -8.43
CA PRO A 291 3.10 -60.39 -7.35
C PRO A 291 4.11 -60.77 -6.26
N VAL A 292 4.61 -59.80 -5.49
CA VAL A 292 5.18 -60.09 -4.17
C VAL A 292 4.86 -58.98 -3.17
N THR A 293 4.04 -59.36 -2.19
CA THR A 293 3.85 -58.75 -0.86
C THR A 293 5.08 -58.95 0.02
N VAL A 294 5.53 -57.95 0.80
CA VAL A 294 5.99 -58.13 2.20
C VAL A 294 5.85 -56.81 2.99
N MET A 295 5.35 -56.93 4.22
CA MET A 295 5.13 -55.87 5.21
C MET A 295 6.42 -55.36 5.90
N ALA A 296 6.28 -54.16 6.49
CA ALA A 296 6.73 -53.69 7.81
C ALA A 296 8.01 -54.26 8.45
N ASN A 297 8.92 -53.38 8.92
CA ASN A 297 8.94 -52.95 10.33
C ASN A 297 10.07 -51.94 10.64
N ARG A 298 9.78 -51.14 11.68
CA ARG A 298 10.61 -50.22 12.49
C ARG A 298 10.99 -48.86 11.90
#